data_AF-A0A937CFX1-F1
#
_entry.id   AF-A0A937CFX1-F1
#
_cell.length_a   1.000
_cell.length_b   1.000
_cell.length_c   1.000
_cell.angle_alpha   90.00
_cell.angle_beta   90.00
_cell.angle_gamma   90.00
#
_symmetry.space_group_name_H-M   'P 1'
#
loop_
_entity.id
_entity.type
_entity.pdbx_description
1 polymer ?
#
loop_
_entity_poly.entity_id
_entity_poly.type
_entity_poly.pdbx_seq_one_letter_code
_entity_poly.pdbx_strand_id
1 'polypeptide(L)' 'MIRQLVYYGRLLIHWLNGNHAYADYLRHHRLVHPNRRPMDRKAHYRYIQQERWSKINRCC' A
#
# COMPACT_ATOMS: atom_id res chain seq x y z
N MET A 1 -19.89 -21.30 9.88
CA MET A 1 -20.00 -19.94 10.44
C MET A 1 -18.66 -19.30 10.79
N ILE A 2 -17.74 -19.99 11.49
CA ILE A 2 -16.45 -19.43 11.95
C ILE A 2 -15.54 -18.94 10.79
N ARG A 3 -15.53 -19.63 9.64
CA ARG A 3 -14.70 -19.25 8.46
C ARG A 3 -15.03 -17.86 7.89
N GLN A 4 -16.29 -17.41 7.98
CA GLN A 4 -16.68 -16.10 7.47
C GLN A 4 -16.18 -14.97 8.37
N LEU A 5 -16.29 -15.12 9.69
CA LEU A 5 -15.76 -14.15 10.66
C LEU A 5 -14.24 -13.98 10.54
N VAL A 6 -13.50 -15.09 10.36
CA VAL A 6 -12.05 -15.05 10.14
C VAL A 6 -11.70 -14.35 8.82
N TYR A 7 -12.50 -14.54 7.76
CA TYR A 7 -12.30 -13.86 6.48
C TYR A 7 -12.49 -12.35 6.58
N TYR A 8 -13.59 -11.90 7.17
CA TYR A 8 -13.87 -10.47 7.34
C TYR A 8 -12.91 -9.80 8.31
N GLY A 9 -12.51 -10.48 9.40
CA GLY A 9 -11.47 -9.98 10.31
C GLY A 9 -10.13 -9.78 9.60
N ARG A 10 -9.73 -10.74 8.75
CA ARG A 10 -8.51 -10.61 7.94
C ARG A 10 -8.60 -9.48 6.91
N LEU A 11 -9.75 -9.31 6.26
CA LEU A 11 -9.99 -8.22 5.32
C LEU A 11 -9.86 -6.86 6.01
N LEU A 12 -10.46 -6.71 7.19
CA LEU A 12 -10.41 -5.49 8.00
C LEU A 12 -8.98 -5.16 8.43
N ILE A 13 -8.22 -6.16 8.90
CA ILE A 13 -6.80 -6.01 9.26
C ILE A 13 -5.97 -5.60 8.02
N HIS A 14 -6.25 -6.16 6.84
CA HIS A 14 -5.56 -5.76 5.62
C HIS A 14 -5.90 -4.32 5.21
N TRP A 15 -7.15 -3.90 5.38
CA TRP A 15 -7.59 -2.53 5.12
C TRP A 15 -6.94 -1.52 6.06
N LEU A 16 -6.97 -1.78 7.37
CA LEU A 16 -6.37 -0.93 8.40
C LEU A 16 -4.84 -0.85 8.30
N ASN A 17 -4.18 -1.97 7.95
CA ASN A 17 -2.72 -1.98 7.73
C ASN A 17 -2.30 -1.33 6.40
N GLY A 18 -3.24 -0.82 5.60
CA GLY A 18 -2.93 -0.22 4.30
C GLY A 18 -2.38 -1.22 3.29
N ASN A 19 -2.72 -2.51 3.40
CA ASN A 19 -2.35 -3.51 2.38
C ASN A 19 -3.04 -3.24 1.03
N HIS A 20 -4.07 -2.39 1.00
CA HIS A 20 -4.71 -1.90 -0.21
C HIS A 20 -3.94 -0.74 -0.88
N ALA A 21 -2.92 -0.16 -0.23
CA ALA A 21 -2.17 0.97 -0.78
C ALA A 21 -1.60 0.68 -2.17
N TYR A 22 -1.14 -0.56 -2.42
CA TYR A 22 -0.63 -0.93 -3.74
C TYR A 22 -1.74 -1.01 -4.80
N ALA A 23 -2.93 -1.48 -4.45
CA ALA A 23 -4.07 -1.52 -5.38
C ALA A 23 -4.55 -0.10 -5.72
N ASP A 24 -4.58 0.80 -4.73
CA ASP A 24 -4.90 2.21 -4.93
C ASP A 24 -3.84 2.91 -5.79
N TYR A 25 -2.56 2.61 -5.56
CA TYR A 25 -1.46 3.06 -6.43
C TYR A 25 -1.64 2.59 -7.86
N LEU A 26 -1.97 1.31 -8.08
CA LEU A 26 -2.19 0.79 -9.44
C LEU A 26 -3.40 1.47 -10.12
N ARG A 27 -4.49 1.72 -9.38
CA ARG A 27 -5.65 2.44 -9.90
C ARG A 27 -5.26 3.86 -10.31
N HIS A 28 -4.57 4.59 -9.44
CA HIS A 28 -4.09 5.94 -9.72
C HIS A 28 -3.09 5.97 -10.90
N HIS A 29 -2.14 5.03 -10.92
CA HIS A 29 -1.14 4.93 -11.97
C HIS A 29 -1.77 4.65 -13.34
N ARG A 30 -2.79 3.80 -13.43
CA ARG A 30 -3.51 3.56 -14.69
C ARG A 30 -4.23 4.81 -15.20
N LEU A 31 -4.74 5.64 -14.30
CA LEU A 31 -5.45 6.88 -14.65
C LEU A 31 -4.48 8.00 -15.06
N VAL A 32 -3.35 8.15 -14.36
CA VAL A 32 -2.43 9.30 -14.53
C VAL A 32 -1.25 8.98 -15.45
N HIS A 33 -0.82 7.72 -15.49
CA HIS A 33 0.36 7.27 -16.22
C HIS A 33 0.09 5.95 -17.00
N PRO A 34 -0.85 5.95 -17.97
CA PRO A 34 -1.20 4.74 -18.70
C PRO A 34 -0.02 4.15 -19.51
N ASN A 35 0.92 4.99 -19.94
CA ASN A 35 2.03 4.59 -20.81
C ASN A 35 3.32 4.20 -20.06
N ARG A 36 3.32 4.24 -18.72
CA ARG A 36 4.48 3.84 -17.92
C ARG A 36 4.22 2.48 -17.27
N ARG A 37 5.28 1.72 -17.02
CA ARG A 37 5.16 0.51 -16.20
C ARG A 37 5.01 0.92 -14.74
N PRO A 38 4.00 0.40 -14.02
CA PRO A 38 3.88 0.63 -12.59
C PRO A 38 5.06 -0.01 -11.87
N MET A 39 5.43 0.57 -10.73
CA MET A 39 6.42 -0.03 -9.82
C MET A 39 5.90 -1.35 -9.25
N ASP A 40 6.81 -2.29 -8.99
CA ASP A 40 6.48 -3.52 -8.28
C ASP A 40 6.05 -3.24 -6.83
N ARG A 41 5.23 -4.14 -6.27
CA ARG A 41 4.69 -4.01 -4.90
C ARG A 41 5.78 -3.72 -3.84
N LYS A 42 6.92 -4.39 -3.93
CA LYS A 42 8.04 -4.22 -3.00
C LYS A 42 8.71 -2.86 -3.17
N ALA A 43 8.86 -2.38 -4.41
CA ALA A 43 9.43 -1.07 -4.71
C ALA A 43 8.49 0.05 -4.23
N HIS A 44 7.19 -0.07 -4.48
CA HIS A 44 6.19 0.86 -3.99
C HIS A 44 6.16 0.93 -2.45
N TYR A 45 6.23 -0.22 -1.78
CA TYR A 45 6.30 -0.26 -0.31
C TYR A 45 7.56 0.47 0.20
N ARG A 46 8.74 0.22 -0.39
CA ARG A 46 9.98 0.91 -0.04
C ARG A 46 9.88 2.42 -0.27
N TYR A 47 9.30 2.84 -1.39
CA TYR A 47 9.07 4.25 -1.70
C TYR A 47 8.21 4.93 -0.62
N ILE A 48 7.08 4.33 -0.24
CA ILE A 48 6.21 4.85 0.82
C ILE A 48 6.95 4.91 2.16
N GLN A 49 7.70 3.86 2.51
CA GLN A 49 8.49 3.87 3.74
C GLN A 49 9.52 5.00 3.70
N GLN A 50 10.31 5.11 2.63
CA GLN A 50 11.29 6.17 2.50
C GLN A 50 10.64 7.56 2.53
N GLU A 51 9.50 7.77 1.88
CA GLU A 51 8.78 9.04 1.92
C GLU A 51 8.29 9.39 3.33
N ARG A 52 7.74 8.40 4.06
CA ARG A 52 7.27 8.58 5.45
C ARG A 52 8.42 8.84 6.42
N TRP A 53 9.52 8.10 6.28
CA TRP A 53 10.66 8.15 7.20
C TRP A 53 11.71 9.20 6.83
N SER A 54 11.80 9.64 5.57
CA SER A 54 12.72 10.72 5.15
C SER A 54 12.31 12.10 5.66
N LYS A 55 11.02 12.30 5.96
CA LYS A 55 10.54 13.54 6.59
C LYS A 55 10.75 13.56 8.10
N ILE A 56 11.10 12.42 8.70
CA ILE A 56 11.49 12.33 10.11
C ILE A 56 12.99 12.63 10.20
N ASN A 57 13.34 13.91 10.12
CA ASN A 57 14.68 14.41 10.44
C ASN A 57 14.89 14.34 11.96
N ARG A 58 15.15 13.14 12.49
CA ARG A 58 15.84 13.03 13.79
C ARG A 58 17.34 13.13 13.52
N CYS A 59 17.79 14.34 13.19
CA CYS A 59 19.16 14.68 13.53
C CYS A 59 19.20 14.76 15.05
N CYS A 60 19.95 13.84 15.66
CA CYS A 60 20.50 13.92 17.02
C CYS A 60 19.49 14.23 18.13
#